data_AF-A0A940TR24-F1
#
_entry.id   AF-A0A940TR24-F1
#
_cell.length_a   1.000
_cell.length_b   1.000
_cell.length_c   1.000
_cell.angle_alpha   90.00
_cell.angle_beta   90.00
_cell.angle_gamma   90.00
#
_symmetry.space_group_name_H-M   'P 1'
#
loop_
_entity.id
_entity.type
_entity.pdbx_description
1 polymer ?
#
loop_
_entity_poly.entity_id
_entity_poly.type
_entity_poly.pdbx_seq_one_letter_code
_entity_poly.pdbx_strand_id
1 'polypeptide(L)'
;HAQFWIGETYYQKKDFEKAILEYEKAITKYPEGSKVPAALLKQGLAFLELGDKPNARNLFKRVIERYPRSEQADMAKKQLEAVKPPPSEPKGKPAPSTKKKSP
;
A
#
# COMPACT_ATOMS: atom_id res chain seq x y z
N HIS A 1 17.15 -5.28 -3.46
CA HIS A 1 15.97 -4.39 -3.35
C HIS A 1 16.38 -2.95 -3.05
N ALA A 2 16.82 -2.19 -4.05
CA ALA A 2 17.22 -0.78 -3.90
C ALA A 2 16.10 0.19 -4.29
N GLN A 3 15.32 -0.11 -5.34
CA GLN A 3 14.27 0.76 -5.87
C GLN A 3 13.24 1.26 -4.84
N PHE A 4 12.83 0.40 -3.89
CA PHE A 4 11.93 0.84 -2.80
C PHE A 4 12.52 2.01 -1.99
N TRP A 5 13.81 1.94 -1.66
CA TRP A 5 14.49 2.98 -0.89
C TRP A 5 14.73 4.25 -1.71
N ILE A 6 14.89 4.12 -3.02
CA ILE A 6 14.95 5.26 -3.94
C ILE A 6 13.60 5.97 -3.96
N GLY A 7 12.50 5.22 -4.10
CA GLY A 7 11.14 5.76 -4.01
C GLY A 7 10.88 6.45 -2.67
N GLU A 8 11.31 5.83 -1.56
CA GLU A 8 11.20 6.44 -0.23
C GLU A 8 11.99 7.75 -0.13
N THR A 9 13.20 7.81 -0.73
CA THR A 9 13.99 9.04 -0.78
C THR A 9 13.24 10.16 -1.50
N TYR A 10 12.64 9.88 -2.65
CA TYR A 10 11.84 10.86 -3.38
C TYR A 10 10.58 11.26 -2.61
N TYR A 11 9.91 10.30 -1.95
CA TYR A 11 8.76 10.57 -1.10
C TYR A 11 9.10 11.53 0.03
N GLN A 12 10.23 11.32 0.72
CA GLN A 12 10.70 12.22 1.78
C GLN A 12 11.04 13.61 1.26
N LYS A 13 11.50 13.70 0.00
CA LYS A 13 11.73 14.97 -0.70
C LYS A 13 10.45 15.63 -1.22
N LYS A 14 9.26 15.04 -0.96
CA LYS A 14 7.95 15.45 -1.49
C LYS A 14 7.87 15.43 -3.02
N ASP A 15 8.78 14.70 -3.67
CA ASP A 15 8.78 14.47 -5.11
C ASP A 15 7.95 13.20 -5.39
N PHE A 16 6.64 13.33 -5.20
CA PHE A 16 5.73 12.19 -5.21
C PHE A 16 5.62 11.54 -6.59
N GLU A 17 5.72 12.32 -7.66
CA GLU A 17 5.72 11.81 -9.05
C GLU A 17 6.89 10.86 -9.28
N LYS A 18 8.12 11.25 -8.90
CA LYS A 18 9.27 10.35 -9.00
C LYS A 18 9.17 9.18 -8.04
N ALA A 19 8.66 9.41 -6.83
CA ALA A 19 8.45 8.32 -5.86
C ALA A 19 7.54 7.23 -6.45
N ILE A 20 6.43 7.62 -7.10
CA ILE A 20 5.49 6.71 -7.76
C ILE A 20 6.19 5.86 -8.82
N LEU A 21 6.99 6.48 -9.69
CA LEU A 21 7.73 5.76 -10.74
C LEU A 21 8.74 4.76 -10.16
N GLU A 22 9.44 5.12 -9.09
CA GLU A 22 10.41 4.23 -8.45
C GLU A 22 9.75 3.08 -7.68
N TYR A 23 8.59 3.34 -7.04
CA TYR A 23 7.79 2.28 -6.45
C TYR A 23 7.23 1.33 -7.51
N GLU A 24 6.75 1.85 -8.64
CA GLU A 24 6.29 1.03 -9.76
C GLU A 24 7.39 0.12 -10.29
N LYS A 25 8.61 0.65 -10.46
CA LYS A 25 9.79 -0.16 -10.83
C LYS A 25 10.06 -1.25 -9.79
N ALA A 26 9.91 -0.96 -8.49
CA ALA A 26 10.09 -1.96 -7.45
C ALA A 26 9.06 -3.10 -7.55
N ILE A 27 7.82 -2.76 -7.87
CA ILE A 27 6.69 -3.71 -8.01
C ILE A 27 6.84 -4.56 -9.27
N THR A 28 7.17 -3.94 -10.39
CA THR A 28 7.26 -4.60 -11.71
C THR A 28 8.53 -5.44 -11.85
N LYS A 29 9.66 -4.94 -11.35
CA LYS A 29 10.95 -5.65 -11.45
C LYS A 29 11.10 -6.78 -10.43
N TYR A 30 10.41 -6.68 -9.30
CA TYR A 30 10.49 -7.66 -8.22
C TYR A 30 9.10 -8.05 -7.69
N PRO A 31 8.20 -8.61 -8.52
CA PRO A 31 6.79 -8.84 -8.14
C PRO A 31 6.60 -9.81 -6.98
N GLU A 32 7.57 -10.67 -6.72
CA GLU A 32 7.58 -11.62 -5.59
C GLU A 32 8.43 -11.13 -4.40
N GLY A 33 8.98 -9.92 -4.49
CA GLY A 33 9.80 -9.36 -3.42
C GLY A 33 8.97 -9.05 -2.17
N SER A 34 9.54 -9.31 -0.99
CA SER A 34 8.89 -9.00 0.29
C SER A 34 8.58 -7.51 0.49
N LYS A 35 9.17 -6.63 -0.34
CA LYS A 35 8.93 -5.18 -0.32
C LYS A 35 7.81 -4.70 -1.24
N VAL A 36 7.24 -5.57 -2.08
CA VAL A 36 6.13 -5.20 -2.98
C VAL A 36 4.90 -4.67 -2.24
N PRO A 37 4.40 -5.31 -1.15
CA PRO A 37 3.28 -4.75 -0.41
C PRO A 37 3.58 -3.35 0.15
N ALA A 38 4.82 -3.10 0.59
CA ALA A 38 5.26 -1.79 1.06
C ALA A 38 5.35 -0.76 -0.07
N ALA A 39 5.89 -1.15 -1.23
CA ALA A 39 5.96 -0.29 -2.40
C ALA A 39 4.57 0.12 -2.91
N LEU A 40 3.63 -0.83 -3.01
CA LEU A 40 2.26 -0.54 -3.42
C LEU A 40 1.53 0.41 -2.46
N LEU A 41 1.67 0.19 -1.14
CA LEU A 41 1.10 1.07 -0.14
C LEU A 41 1.67 2.48 -0.26
N LYS A 42 3.00 2.61 -0.35
CA LYS A 42 3.69 3.89 -0.46
C LYS A 42 3.39 4.62 -1.77
N GLN A 43 3.25 3.88 -2.87
CA GLN A 43 2.80 4.43 -4.15
C GLN A 43 1.39 5.02 -4.01
N GLY A 44 0.46 4.29 -3.36
CA GLY A 44 -0.89 4.79 -3.09
C GLY A 44 -0.90 6.04 -2.21
N LEU A 45 -0.06 6.08 -1.17
CA LEU A 45 0.12 7.28 -0.35
C LEU A 45 0.65 8.46 -1.17
N ALA A 46 1.62 8.24 -2.05
CA ALA A 46 2.15 9.30 -2.92
C ALA A 46 1.07 9.85 -3.86
N PHE A 47 0.19 9.00 -4.40
CA PHE A 47 -0.98 9.46 -5.15
C PHE A 47 -1.95 10.28 -4.30
N LEU A 48 -2.15 9.95 -3.01
CA LEU A 48 -2.96 10.78 -2.11
C LEU A 48 -2.35 12.17 -1.90
N GLU A 49 -1.04 12.24 -1.72
CA GLU A 49 -0.32 13.51 -1.55
C GLU A 49 -0.42 14.39 -2.81
N LEU A 50 -0.50 13.77 -3.99
CA LEU A 50 -0.79 14.46 -5.26
C LEU A 50 -2.27 14.82 -5.44
N GLY A 51 -3.15 14.42 -4.53
CA GLY A 51 -4.60 14.64 -4.62
C GLY A 51 -5.34 13.63 -5.51
N ASP A 52 -4.64 12.66 -6.09
CA ASP A 52 -5.20 11.60 -6.94
C ASP A 52 -5.74 10.45 -6.09
N LYS A 53 -6.86 10.74 -5.43
CA LYS A 53 -7.62 9.77 -4.63
C LYS A 53 -8.04 8.54 -5.43
N PRO A 54 -8.53 8.63 -6.69
CA PRO A 54 -8.88 7.45 -7.47
C PRO A 54 -7.75 6.43 -7.61
N ASN A 55 -6.56 6.88 -8.03
CA ASN A 55 -5.41 5.98 -8.21
C ASN A 55 -4.89 5.43 -6.87
N ALA A 56 -4.86 6.26 -5.83
CA ALA A 56 -4.53 5.81 -4.48
C ALA A 56 -5.45 4.68 -3.99
N ARG A 57 -6.77 4.83 -4.14
CA ARG A 57 -7.76 3.81 -3.75
C ARG A 57 -7.54 2.50 -4.50
N ASN A 58 -7.25 2.57 -5.80
CA ASN A 58 -6.98 1.37 -6.60
C ASN A 58 -5.74 0.63 -6.10
N LEU A 59 -4.67 1.35 -5.75
CA LEU A 59 -3.47 0.74 -5.19
C LEU A 59 -3.70 0.13 -3.82
N PHE A 60 -4.44 0.80 -2.93
CA PHE A 60 -4.78 0.25 -1.62
C PHE A 60 -5.61 -1.03 -1.74
N LYS A 61 -6.62 -1.05 -2.62
CA LYS A 61 -7.37 -2.28 -2.92
C LYS A 61 -6.45 -3.40 -3.39
N ARG A 62 -5.53 -3.10 -4.31
CA ARG A 62 -4.57 -4.08 -4.82
C ARG A 62 -3.69 -4.67 -3.72
N VAL A 63 -3.25 -3.88 -2.74
CA VAL A 63 -2.51 -4.40 -1.57
C VAL A 63 -3.38 -5.34 -0.75
N ILE A 64 -4.63 -4.95 -0.49
CA ILE A 64 -5.57 -5.75 0.31
C ILE A 64 -5.88 -7.08 -0.38
N GLU A 65 -6.08 -7.07 -1.70
CA GLU A 65 -6.42 -8.26 -2.49
C GLU A 65 -5.21 -9.18 -2.67
N ARG A 66 -4.02 -8.63 -2.94
CA ARG A 66 -2.82 -9.43 -3.23
C ARG A 66 -2.08 -9.86 -1.96
N TYR A 67 -2.14 -9.06 -0.90
CA TYR A 67 -1.39 -9.28 0.34
C TYR A 67 -2.28 -9.13 1.59
N PRO A 68 -3.42 -9.83 1.69
CA PRO A 68 -4.44 -9.62 2.73
C PRO A 68 -3.95 -9.85 4.17
N ARG A 69 -2.85 -10.59 4.35
CA ARG A 69 -2.24 -10.92 5.65
C ARG A 69 -1.03 -10.03 6.00
N SER A 70 -0.71 -9.05 5.16
CA SER A 70 0.40 -8.14 5.39
C SER A 70 -0.03 -6.94 6.23
N GLU A 71 0.88 -6.40 7.03
CA GLU A 71 0.64 -5.15 7.77
C GLU A 71 0.25 -4.00 6.82
N GLN A 72 0.80 -4.00 5.62
CA GLN A 72 0.50 -3.01 4.59
C GLN A 72 -0.94 -3.10 4.10
N ALA A 73 -1.56 -4.28 4.08
CA ALA A 73 -2.98 -4.41 3.77
C ALA A 73 -3.86 -3.80 4.86
N ASP A 74 -3.49 -3.96 6.14
CA ASP A 74 -4.23 -3.33 7.23
C ASP A 74 -4.06 -1.81 7.24
N MET A 75 -2.87 -1.31 6.90
CA MET A 75 -2.67 0.12 6.66
C MET A 75 -3.46 0.62 5.46
N ALA A 76 -3.45 -0.12 4.34
CA ALA A 76 -4.19 0.22 3.13
C ALA A 76 -5.70 0.28 3.37
N LYS A 77 -6.27 -0.62 4.18
CA LYS A 77 -7.68 -0.57 4.60
C LYS A 77 -7.98 0.76 5.30
N LYS A 78 -7.18 1.12 6.31
CA LYS A 78 -7.34 2.38 7.05
C LYS A 78 -7.28 3.61 6.13
N GLN A 79 -6.33 3.62 5.18
CA GLN A 79 -6.22 4.71 4.20
C GLN A 79 -7.43 4.75 3.26
N LEU A 80 -7.89 3.58 2.79
CA LEU A 80 -9.07 3.49 1.93
C LEU A 80 -10.33 4.03 2.62
N GLU A 81 -10.48 3.76 3.92
CA GLU A 81 -11.56 4.31 4.75
C GLU A 81 -11.42 5.83 4.94
N ALA A 82 -10.20 6.32 5.16
CA ALA A 82 -9.92 7.76 5.34
C ALA A 82 -10.21 8.60 4.08
N VAL A 83 -10.12 8.00 2.88
CA VAL A 83 -10.26 8.72 1.60
C VAL A 83 -11.73 9.05 1.23
N LYS A 84 -12.73 8.61 2.02
CA LYS A 84 -14.20 8.87 1.89
C LYS A 84 -14.81 8.40 0.54
N PRO A 85 -16.16 8.24 0.39
CA PRO A 85 -17.27 8.88 1.10
C PRO A 85 -17.91 8.00 2.22
N PRO A 86 -18.87 8.49 3.03
CA PRO A 86 -19.13 8.07 4.42
C PRO A 86 -20.05 6.82 4.57
N PRO A 87 -20.57 6.55 5.79
CA PRO A 87 -20.44 5.30 6.52
C PRO A 87 -21.40 4.22 5.97
N SER A 88 -20.98 3.46 4.98
CA SER A 88 -21.79 2.34 4.47
C SER A 88 -20.91 1.27 3.88
N GLU A 89 -20.18 0.58 4.75
CA GLU A 89 -19.90 -0.83 4.54
C GLU A 89 -19.55 -1.49 5.88
N PRO A 90 -20.51 -2.18 6.53
CA PRO A 90 -20.17 -3.23 7.45
C PRO A 90 -19.61 -4.40 6.63
N LYS A 91 -18.38 -4.26 6.11
CA LYS A 91 -17.65 -5.41 5.59
C LYS A 91 -17.16 -6.20 6.79
N GLY A 92 -17.98 -7.18 7.15
CA GLY A 92 -17.82 -8.06 8.29
C GLY A 92 -16.37 -8.43 8.54
N LYS A 93 -15.93 -8.17 9.77
CA LYS A 93 -14.81 -8.88 10.37
C LYS A 93 -14.97 -10.37 10.08
N PRO A 94 -13.86 -11.04 9.77
CA PRO A 94 -13.32 -11.96 10.76
C PRO A 94 -12.01 -11.32 11.24
N ALA A 95 -11.88 -10.89 12.50
CA ALA A 95 -11.65 -11.73 13.68
C ALA A 95 -10.45 -12.70 13.48
N PRO A 96 -9.62 -12.86 14.52
CA PRO A 96 -8.17 -12.98 14.42
C PRO A 96 -7.71 -14.38 13.99
N SER A 97 -6.64 -14.46 13.21
CA SER A 97 -5.85 -15.70 13.10
C SER A 97 -4.62 -15.58 13.98
N THR A 98 -4.80 -16.03 15.21
CA THR A 98 -3.76 -16.26 16.21
C THR A 98 -2.76 -17.32 15.76
N LYS A 99 -1.50 -17.12 16.18
CA LYS A 99 -0.45 -18.11 16.51
C LYS A 99 -0.09 -19.19 15.47
N LYS A 100 1.20 -19.23 15.12
CA LYS A 100 1.99 -20.45 15.35
C LYS A 100 3.38 -20.09 15.90
N LYS A 101 3.47 -20.14 17.25
CA LYS A 101 4.68 -20.57 17.94
C LYS A 101 4.89 -22.02 17.53
N SER A 102 6.06 -22.41 17.05
CA SER A 102 6.38 -23.81 16.77
C SER A 102 7.89 -24.00 16.73
N PRO A 103 8.33 -25.22 17.04
CA PRO A 103 8.56 -25.76 18.38
C PRO A 103 9.92 -25.35 18.97
#